data_AF-A0A1Y2XA18-F1
#
_entry.id   AF-A0A1Y2XA18-F1
#
_cell.length_a   1.000
_cell.length_b   1.000
_cell.length_c   1.000
_cell.angle_alpha   90.00
_cell.angle_beta   90.00
_cell.angle_gamma   90.00
#
_symmetry.space_group_name_H-M   'P 1'
#
loop_
_entity.id
_entity.type
_entity.pdbx_description
1 polymer ?
#
loop_
_entity_poly.entity_id
_entity_poly.type
_entity_poly.pdbx_seq_one_letter_code
_entity_poly.pdbx_strand_id
1 'polypeptide(L)'
;MPSGRWSDRQAEYAMYFFYCVFIAVSWQIGGLRSSLFLILLGYWYNNNRGSDANAFVRNLINAMGFTCFGTGALEIALRRRLNYLPALGEELITRSLVKWVIIVAAVVFSTVQTQDMPDQEGDAQRGRKSLPLQVGDLPARWITTIMMVYFGAFFALYTGGGEPWDMLLARCWP
;
A
#
# COMPACT_ATOMS: atom_id res chain seq x y z
N MET A 1 3.97 -21.29 -15.32
CA MET A 1 4.66 -20.94 -14.05
C MET A 1 5.68 -22.00 -13.62
N PRO A 2 6.72 -21.67 -12.83
CA PRO A 2 7.93 -22.51 -12.62
C PRO A 2 7.70 -23.95 -12.13
N SER A 3 6.62 -24.20 -11.39
CA SER A 3 6.26 -25.53 -10.89
C SER A 3 5.43 -26.37 -11.87
N GLY A 4 5.10 -25.84 -13.06
CA GLY A 4 4.30 -26.52 -14.08
C GLY A 4 2.82 -26.73 -13.73
N ARG A 5 2.38 -26.38 -12.52
CA ARG A 5 1.00 -26.61 -12.05
C ARG A 5 -0.05 -25.81 -12.83
N TRP A 6 0.34 -24.64 -13.33
CA TRP A 6 -0.50 -23.71 -14.06
C TRP A 6 0.24 -23.23 -15.31
N SER A 7 -0.45 -23.27 -16.45
CA SER A 7 0.02 -22.58 -17.66
C SER A 7 -0.14 -21.06 -17.51
N ASP A 8 0.66 -20.30 -18.26
CA ASP A 8 0.64 -18.84 -18.13
C ASP A 8 -0.71 -18.24 -18.57
N ARG A 9 -1.36 -18.84 -19.59
CA ARG A 9 -2.72 -18.49 -20.01
C ARG A 9 -3.77 -18.75 -18.93
N GLN A 10 -3.67 -19.88 -18.21
CA GLN A 10 -4.60 -20.18 -17.11
C GLN A 10 -4.49 -19.15 -15.99
N ALA A 11 -3.27 -18.72 -15.66
CA ALA A 11 -3.06 -17.68 -14.66
C ALA A 11 -3.61 -16.33 -15.11
N GLU A 12 -3.41 -15.97 -16.37
CA GLU A 12 -3.95 -14.76 -16.98
C GLU A 12 -5.49 -14.73 -16.97
N TYR A 13 -6.14 -15.82 -17.38
CA TYR A 13 -7.60 -15.93 -17.32
C TYR A 13 -8.14 -15.86 -15.89
N ALA A 14 -7.47 -16.50 -14.93
CA ALA A 14 -7.85 -16.39 -13.52
C ALA A 14 -7.71 -14.94 -13.02
N MET A 15 -6.64 -14.24 -13.38
CA MET A 15 -6.45 -12.84 -13.02
C MET A 15 -7.60 -11.97 -13.54
N TYR A 16 -7.96 -12.08 -14.82
CA TYR A 16 -9.07 -11.32 -15.40
C TYR A 16 -10.41 -11.67 -14.76
N PHE A 17 -10.66 -12.95 -14.50
CA PHE A 17 -11.85 -13.40 -13.78
C PHE A 17 -11.94 -12.74 -12.40
N PHE A 18 -10.85 -12.76 -11.62
CA PHE A 18 -10.84 -12.14 -10.30
C PHE A 18 -10.97 -10.61 -10.37
N TYR A 19 -10.39 -9.93 -11.37
CA TYR A 19 -10.63 -8.50 -11.58
C TYR A 19 -12.12 -8.20 -11.80
N CYS A 20 -12.80 -8.97 -12.64
CA CYS A 20 -14.24 -8.82 -12.84
C CYS A 20 -15.03 -9.05 -11.55
N VAL A 21 -14.70 -10.12 -10.79
CA VAL A 21 -15.34 -10.43 -9.51
C VAL A 21 -15.12 -9.29 -8.50
N PHE A 22 -13.90 -8.80 -8.34
CA PHE A 22 -13.60 -7.73 -7.40
C PHE A 22 -14.29 -6.42 -7.79
N ILE A 23 -14.35 -6.06 -9.08
CA ILE A 23 -15.10 -4.89 -9.54
C ILE A 23 -16.59 -5.04 -9.21
N ALA A 24 -17.19 -6.21 -9.48
CA ALA A 24 -18.59 -6.46 -9.20
C ALA A 24 -18.92 -6.42 -7.69
N VAL A 25 -18.07 -7.04 -6.86
CA VAL A 25 -18.23 -7.03 -5.40
C VAL A 25 -18.05 -5.61 -4.86
N SER A 26 -16.98 -4.91 -5.22
CA SER A 26 -16.71 -3.55 -4.75
C SER A 26 -17.75 -2.53 -5.26
N TRP A 27 -18.40 -2.79 -6.40
CA TRP A 27 -19.56 -2.02 -6.85
C TRP A 27 -20.75 -2.15 -5.89
N GLN A 28 -20.99 -3.35 -5.37
CA GLN A 28 -22.12 -3.64 -4.49
C GLN A 28 -21.88 -3.19 -3.05
N ILE A 29 -20.69 -3.41 -2.50
CA ILE A 29 -20.41 -3.20 -1.06
C ILE A 29 -19.59 -1.93 -0.75
N GLY A 30 -18.95 -1.32 -1.74
CA GLY A 30 -18.06 -0.15 -1.57
C GLY A 30 -16.60 -0.45 -1.89
N GLY A 31 -15.75 0.60 -1.96
CA GLY A 31 -14.32 0.45 -2.26
C GLY A 31 -13.99 0.33 -3.75
N LEU A 32 -14.95 0.59 -4.65
CA LEU A 32 -14.77 0.49 -6.11
C LEU A 32 -13.60 1.36 -6.61
N ARG A 33 -13.49 2.61 -6.13
CA ARG A 33 -12.42 3.52 -6.57
C ARG A 33 -11.04 2.97 -6.21
N SER A 34 -10.87 2.52 -4.98
CA SER A 34 -9.62 1.89 -4.51
C SER A 34 -9.33 0.60 -5.27
N SER A 35 -10.37 -0.19 -5.59
CA SER A 35 -10.22 -1.44 -6.36
C SER A 35 -9.75 -1.17 -7.80
N LEU A 36 -10.37 -0.22 -8.50
CA LEU A 36 -9.98 0.18 -9.85
C LEU A 36 -8.56 0.75 -9.86
N PHE A 37 -8.23 1.60 -8.89
CA PHE A 37 -6.89 2.17 -8.79
C PHE A 37 -5.85 1.08 -8.50
N LEU A 38 -6.15 0.11 -7.63
CA LEU A 38 -5.27 -1.02 -7.38
C LEU A 38 -5.05 -1.89 -8.64
N ILE A 39 -6.09 -2.12 -9.45
CA ILE A 39 -5.95 -2.83 -10.74
C ILE A 39 -5.04 -2.05 -11.70
N LEU A 40 -5.21 -0.73 -11.79
CA LEU A 40 -4.35 0.13 -12.61
C LEU A 40 -2.88 0.10 -12.14
N LEU A 41 -2.66 0.16 -10.82
CA LEU A 41 -1.33 0.03 -10.23
C LEU A 41 -0.73 -1.36 -10.48
N GLY A 42 -1.52 -2.43 -10.38
CA GLY A 42 -1.10 -3.80 -10.68
C GLY A 42 -0.72 -3.98 -12.15
N TYR A 43 -1.47 -3.36 -13.07
CA TYR A 43 -1.13 -3.30 -14.48
C TYR A 43 0.17 -2.52 -14.71
N TRP A 44 0.34 -1.36 -14.06
CA TRP A 44 1.57 -0.59 -14.17
C TRP A 44 2.77 -1.37 -13.62
N TYR A 45 2.61 -2.01 -12.47
CA TYR A 45 3.62 -2.83 -11.80
C TYR A 45 4.09 -3.96 -12.72
N ASN A 46 3.17 -4.76 -13.26
CA ASN A 46 3.49 -5.99 -13.99
C ASN A 46 3.65 -5.79 -15.51
N ASN A 47 2.65 -5.22 -16.18
CA ASN A 47 2.59 -5.17 -17.64
C ASN A 47 3.49 -4.08 -18.22
N ASN A 48 3.50 -2.90 -17.58
CA ASN A 48 4.34 -1.78 -17.98
C ASN A 48 5.72 -1.80 -17.29
N ARG A 49 6.06 -2.87 -16.55
CA ARG A 49 7.35 -3.05 -15.86
C ARG A 49 7.69 -1.93 -14.88
N GLY A 50 6.67 -1.31 -14.26
CA GLY A 50 6.88 -0.28 -13.24
C GLY A 50 7.71 -0.77 -12.05
N SER A 51 7.58 -2.05 -11.69
CA SER A 51 8.38 -2.69 -10.63
C SER A 51 9.87 -2.76 -10.95
N ASP A 52 10.23 -2.73 -12.23
CA ASP A 52 11.59 -2.99 -12.69
C ASP A 52 12.35 -1.68 -12.98
N ALA A 53 11.66 -0.54 -12.95
CA ALA A 53 12.21 0.76 -13.30
C ALA A 53 13.32 1.23 -12.34
N ASN A 54 13.03 1.24 -11.04
CA ASN A 54 13.95 1.50 -9.94
C ASN A 54 13.23 1.29 -8.59
N ALA A 55 13.98 1.34 -7.48
CA ALA A 55 13.42 1.12 -6.15
C ALA A 55 12.37 2.17 -5.77
N PHE A 56 12.58 3.42 -6.16
CA PHE A 56 11.65 4.51 -5.87
C PHE A 56 10.27 4.25 -6.47
N VAL A 57 10.20 3.92 -7.77
CA VAL A 57 8.94 3.66 -8.47
C VAL A 57 8.26 2.42 -7.89
N ARG A 58 9.01 1.34 -7.65
CA ARG A 58 8.50 0.11 -7.02
C ARG A 58 7.89 0.40 -5.65
N ASN A 59 8.61 1.14 -4.80
CA ASN A 59 8.14 1.50 -3.47
C ASN A 59 6.92 2.42 -3.53
N LEU A 60 6.87 3.35 -4.49
CA LEU A 60 5.74 4.26 -4.69
C LEU A 60 4.48 3.49 -5.09
N ILE A 61 4.58 2.59 -6.07
CA ILE A 61 3.46 1.75 -6.50
C ILE A 61 2.95 0.91 -5.34
N ASN A 62 3.86 0.27 -4.58
CA ASN A 62 3.50 -0.50 -3.41
C ASN A 62 2.81 0.35 -2.33
N ALA A 63 3.34 1.53 -2.02
CA ALA A 63 2.74 2.44 -1.04
C ALA A 63 1.32 2.84 -1.43
N MET A 64 1.09 3.19 -2.69
CA MET A 64 -0.25 3.48 -3.20
C MET A 64 -1.17 2.25 -3.18
N GLY A 65 -0.64 1.06 -3.48
CA GLY A 65 -1.41 -0.19 -3.41
C GLY A 65 -1.86 -0.51 -1.97
N PHE A 66 -0.96 -0.36 -1.00
CA PHE A 66 -1.28 -0.55 0.42
C PHE A 66 -2.33 0.44 0.93
N THR A 67 -2.27 1.71 0.50
CA THR A 67 -3.32 2.66 0.88
C THR A 67 -4.67 2.32 0.25
N CYS A 68 -4.71 1.74 -0.96
CA CYS A 68 -5.97 1.26 -1.56
C CYS A 68 -6.66 0.20 -0.71
N PHE A 69 -5.90 -0.74 -0.14
CA PHE A 69 -6.48 -1.76 0.76
C PHE A 69 -7.12 -1.11 1.99
N GLY A 70 -6.40 -0.18 2.63
CA GLY A 70 -6.90 0.51 3.82
C GLY A 70 -8.12 1.39 3.53
N THR A 71 -8.06 2.22 2.48
CA THR A 71 -9.16 3.15 2.15
C THR A 71 -10.40 2.43 1.62
N GLY A 72 -10.22 1.37 0.82
CA GLY A 72 -11.32 0.54 0.33
C GLY A 72 -12.04 -0.17 1.45
N ALA A 73 -11.31 -0.78 2.40
CA ALA A 73 -11.89 -1.40 3.58
C ALA A 73 -12.64 -0.38 4.46
N LEU A 74 -12.09 0.83 4.61
CA LEU A 74 -12.71 1.89 5.39
C LEU A 74 -14.02 2.40 4.77
N GLU A 75 -14.11 2.51 3.45
CA GLU A 75 -15.38 2.85 2.76
C GLU A 75 -16.50 1.85 3.09
N ILE A 76 -16.15 0.56 3.09
CA ILE A 76 -17.08 -0.53 3.41
C ILE A 76 -17.49 -0.45 4.90
N ALA A 77 -16.51 -0.32 5.79
CA ALA A 77 -16.75 -0.27 7.24
C ALA A 77 -17.63 0.91 7.66
N LEU A 78 -17.38 2.09 7.07
CA LEU A 78 -18.16 3.30 7.35
C LEU A 78 -19.47 3.38 6.56
N ARG A 79 -19.72 2.42 5.65
CA ARG A 79 -20.84 2.43 4.69
C ARG A 79 -21.00 3.77 3.97
N ARG A 80 -19.87 4.44 3.70
CA ARG A 80 -19.84 5.74 3.01
C ARG A 80 -18.69 5.80 2.03
N ARG A 81 -18.87 6.54 0.95
CA ARG A 81 -17.77 6.88 0.04
C ARG A 81 -16.89 7.92 0.70
N LEU A 82 -15.57 7.74 0.60
CA LEU A 82 -14.61 8.70 1.12
C LEU A 82 -14.30 9.74 0.03
N ASN A 83 -14.30 11.01 0.43
CA ASN A 83 -13.85 12.11 -0.42
C ASN A 83 -12.39 12.42 -0.08
N TYR A 84 -11.47 12.09 -1.00
CA TYR A 84 -10.03 12.30 -0.78
C TYR A 84 -9.54 13.69 -1.24
N LEU A 85 -10.39 14.44 -1.95
CA LEU A 85 -10.19 15.84 -2.34
C LEU A 85 -11.18 16.70 -1.54
N PRO A 86 -10.85 17.11 -0.31
CA PRO A 86 -11.72 18.00 0.44
C PRO A 86 -11.82 19.33 -0.31
N ALA A 87 -13.04 19.75 -0.64
CA ALA A 87 -13.28 21.12 -1.06
C ALA A 87 -12.90 22.09 0.09
N LEU A 88 -12.58 23.34 -0.24
CA LEU A 88 -12.42 24.41 0.75
C LEU A 88 -13.68 24.50 1.62
N GLY A 89 -13.63 23.93 2.82
CA GLY A 89 -14.75 23.91 3.78
C GLY A 89 -15.17 22.53 4.32
N GLU A 90 -14.62 21.41 3.83
CA GLU A 90 -15.01 20.08 4.34
C GLU A 90 -14.49 19.73 5.77
N GLU A 91 -15.26 18.87 6.45
CA GLU A 91 -15.16 18.47 7.85
C GLU A 91 -13.77 17.97 8.32
N LEU A 92 -13.50 18.18 9.62
CA LEU A 92 -12.30 17.74 10.35
C LEU A 92 -11.95 16.25 10.13
N ILE A 93 -12.97 15.41 9.92
CA ILE A 93 -12.82 13.95 9.72
C ILE A 93 -12.07 13.65 8.41
N THR A 94 -12.36 14.39 7.32
CA THR A 94 -11.68 14.20 6.03
C THR A 94 -10.20 14.58 6.13
N ARG A 95 -9.87 15.63 6.87
CA ARG A 95 -8.47 16.05 7.09
C ARG A 95 -7.67 15.03 7.89
N SER A 96 -8.26 14.48 8.95
CA SER A 96 -7.64 13.43 9.76
C SER A 96 -7.38 12.17 8.94
N LEU A 97 -8.36 11.75 8.13
CA LEU A 97 -8.23 10.60 7.24
C LEU A 97 -7.11 10.79 6.21
N VAL A 98 -7.09 11.91 5.49
CA VAL A 98 -6.05 12.18 4.48
C VAL A 98 -4.67 12.17 5.14
N LYS A 99 -4.53 12.78 6.31
CA LYS A 99 -3.28 12.74 7.10
C LYS A 99 -2.87 11.30 7.40
N TRP A 100 -3.78 10.46 7.87
CA TRP A 100 -3.48 9.05 8.15
C TRP A 100 -3.10 8.25 6.91
N VAL A 101 -3.79 8.45 5.79
CA VAL A 101 -3.45 7.82 4.51
C VAL A 101 -2.03 8.21 4.07
N ILE A 102 -1.66 9.49 4.20
CA ILE A 102 -0.30 9.97 3.88
C ILE A 102 0.74 9.32 4.80
N ILE A 103 0.46 9.23 6.11
CA ILE A 103 1.37 8.57 7.06
C ILE A 103 1.58 7.10 6.68
N VAL A 104 0.50 6.35 6.41
CA VAL A 104 0.61 4.94 5.98
C VAL A 104 1.38 4.82 4.67
N ALA A 105 1.10 5.68 3.69
CA ALA A 105 1.85 5.71 2.44
C ALA A 105 3.34 5.95 2.69
N ALA A 106 3.71 6.89 3.57
CA ALA A 106 5.09 7.21 3.89
C ALA A 106 5.81 6.04 4.59
N VAL A 107 5.13 5.37 5.54
CA VAL A 107 5.66 4.17 6.21
C VAL A 107 5.93 3.08 5.18
N VAL A 108 4.94 2.72 4.35
CA VAL A 108 5.10 1.66 3.36
C VAL A 108 6.16 2.04 2.33
N PHE A 109 6.13 3.27 1.80
CA PHE A 109 7.09 3.74 0.81
C PHE A 109 8.55 3.61 1.28
N SER A 110 8.81 3.90 2.56
CA SER A 110 10.15 3.88 3.13
C SER A 110 10.61 2.52 3.66
N THR A 111 9.68 1.57 3.86
CA THR A 111 9.97 0.27 4.50
C THR A 111 9.64 -0.96 3.65
N VAL A 112 8.85 -0.83 2.57
CA VAL A 112 8.40 -1.98 1.77
C VAL A 112 9.55 -2.75 1.12
N GLN A 113 10.67 -2.09 0.86
CA GLN A 113 11.92 -2.70 0.37
C GLN A 113 12.48 -3.80 1.30
N THR A 114 12.00 -3.91 2.55
CA THR A 114 12.31 -5.06 3.42
C THR A 114 11.93 -6.39 2.74
N GLN A 115 10.86 -6.38 1.94
CA GLN A 115 10.39 -7.55 1.19
C GLN A 115 11.37 -7.99 0.09
N ASP A 116 12.20 -7.06 -0.40
CA ASP A 116 13.16 -7.33 -1.47
C ASP A 116 14.46 -7.95 -0.92
N MET A 117 14.70 -7.87 0.40
CA MET A 117 15.92 -8.39 1.02
C MET A 117 16.11 -9.90 0.85
N PRO A 118 15.11 -10.78 1.11
CA PRO A 118 15.24 -12.21 0.89
C PRO A 118 15.22 -12.60 -0.60
N ASP A 119 14.72 -11.74 -1.49
CA ASP A 119 14.51 -12.06 -2.92
C ASP A 119 15.60 -11.45 -3.83
N GLN A 120 16.77 -11.11 -3.27
CA GLN A 120 17.85 -10.46 -4.04
C GLN A 120 18.34 -11.30 -5.22
N GLU A 121 18.53 -12.61 -5.01
CA GLU A 121 18.97 -13.53 -6.06
C GLU A 121 17.93 -13.63 -7.19
N GLY A 122 16.65 -13.77 -6.82
CA GLY A 122 15.55 -13.84 -7.78
C GLY A 122 15.36 -12.54 -8.56
N ASP A 123 15.44 -11.39 -7.87
CA ASP A 123 15.36 -10.08 -8.50
C ASP A 123 16.57 -9.84 -9.43
N ALA A 124 17.78 -10.28 -9.06
CA ALA A 124 18.97 -10.17 -9.91
C ALA A 124 18.84 -11.02 -11.19
N GLN A 125 18.37 -12.26 -11.08
CA GLN A 125 18.13 -13.14 -12.23
C GLN A 125 17.07 -12.57 -13.19
N ARG A 126 16.08 -11.83 -12.67
CA ARG A 126 15.06 -11.13 -13.46
C ARG A 126 15.51 -9.78 -14.01
N GLY A 127 16.70 -9.30 -13.65
CA GLY A 127 17.17 -7.96 -14.03
C GLY A 127 16.40 -6.82 -13.36
N ARG A 128 15.79 -7.07 -12.21
CA ARG A 128 15.04 -6.08 -11.44
C ARG A 128 15.97 -5.14 -10.70
N LYS A 129 15.54 -3.88 -10.57
CA LYS A 129 16.23 -2.85 -9.81
C LYS A 129 15.56 -2.66 -8.46
N SER A 130 15.71 -3.63 -7.56
CA SER A 130 15.32 -3.50 -6.15
C SER A 130 16.30 -2.63 -5.38
N LEU A 131 15.91 -2.11 -4.21
CA LEU A 131 16.80 -1.25 -3.41
C LEU A 131 18.13 -1.94 -3.07
N PRO A 132 18.16 -3.16 -2.51
CA PRO A 132 19.43 -3.83 -2.17
C PRO A 132 20.34 -4.04 -3.39
N LEU A 133 19.79 -4.21 -4.59
CA LEU A 133 20.59 -4.33 -5.82
C LEU A 133 21.12 -2.98 -6.34
N GLN A 134 20.50 -1.86 -5.97
CA GLN A 134 20.93 -0.51 -6.38
C GLN A 134 21.96 0.12 -5.44
N VAL A 135 21.77 -0.04 -4.13
CA VAL A 135 22.63 0.60 -3.11
C VAL A 135 23.47 -0.38 -2.30
N GLY A 136 23.28 -1.69 -2.49
CA GLY A 136 23.90 -2.75 -1.72
C GLY A 136 23.04 -3.24 -0.55
N ASP A 137 23.25 -4.50 -0.13
CA ASP A 137 22.50 -5.16 0.95
C ASP A 137 22.63 -4.41 2.29
N LEU A 138 23.86 -4.12 2.72
CA LEU A 138 24.10 -3.48 4.02
C LEU A 138 23.52 -2.05 4.10
N PRO A 139 23.72 -1.15 3.11
CA PRO A 139 23.07 0.16 3.10
C PRO A 139 21.54 0.04 3.06
N ALA A 140 20.97 -0.88 2.26
CA ALA A 140 19.52 -1.08 2.19
C ALA A 140 18.93 -1.53 3.54
N ARG A 141 19.65 -2.38 4.29
CA ARG A 141 19.27 -2.75 5.67
C ARG A 141 19.27 -1.55 6.60
N TRP A 142 20.32 -0.74 6.58
CA TRP A 142 20.40 0.45 7.44
C TRP A 142 19.33 1.49 7.12
N ILE A 143 19.08 1.78 5.84
CA ILE A 143 17.99 2.68 5.43
C ILE A 143 16.66 2.19 6.01
N THR A 144 16.38 0.91 5.86
CA THR A 144 15.15 0.29 6.36
C THR A 144 15.05 0.38 7.89
N THR A 145 16.10 -0.01 8.61
CA THR A 145 16.15 0.05 10.07
C THR A 145 15.95 1.47 10.59
N ILE A 146 16.62 2.46 9.98
CA ILE A 146 16.48 3.87 10.36
C ILE A 146 15.03 4.33 10.19
N MET A 147 14.39 4.00 9.08
CA MET A 147 12.99 4.36 8.83
C MET A 147 12.05 3.68 9.82
N MET A 148 12.24 2.40 10.12
CA MET A 148 11.42 1.69 11.12
C MET A 148 11.58 2.28 12.52
N VAL A 149 12.80 2.61 12.94
CA VAL A 149 13.07 3.26 14.24
C VAL A 149 12.45 4.65 14.27
N TYR A 150 12.62 5.43 13.19
CA TYR A 150 12.02 6.76 13.07
C TYR A 150 10.50 6.71 13.21
N PHE A 151 9.81 5.84 12.46
CA PHE A 151 8.36 5.72 12.55
C PHE A 151 7.91 5.18 13.91
N GLY A 152 8.65 4.23 14.50
CA GLY A 152 8.39 3.74 15.85
C GLY A 152 8.44 4.86 16.90
N ALA A 153 9.49 5.68 16.89
CA ALA A 153 9.63 6.84 17.76
C ALA A 153 8.57 7.91 17.46
N PHE A 154 8.32 8.19 16.18
CA PHE A 154 7.28 9.13 15.74
C PHE A 154 5.92 8.73 16.30
N PHE A 155 5.50 7.47 16.16
CA PHE A 155 4.22 7.02 16.70
C PHE A 155 4.19 7.02 18.23
N ALA A 156 5.27 6.61 18.90
CA ALA A 156 5.35 6.67 20.36
C ALA A 156 5.18 8.10 20.89
N LEU A 157 5.77 9.10 20.22
CA LEU A 157 5.61 10.52 20.59
C LEU A 157 4.26 11.09 20.17
N TYR A 158 3.80 10.75 18.96
CA TYR A 158 2.53 11.21 18.40
C TYR A 158 1.34 10.73 19.24
N THR A 159 1.47 9.55 19.86
CA THR A 159 0.42 8.94 20.70
C THR A 159 0.66 9.17 22.18
N GLY A 160 1.91 9.16 22.65
CA GLY A 160 2.26 9.39 24.06
C GLY A 160 2.18 10.85 24.52
N GLY A 161 2.06 11.80 23.59
CA GLY A 161 1.79 13.21 23.87
C GLY A 161 0.30 13.61 23.84
N GLY A 162 -0.62 12.67 23.61
CA GLY A 162 -2.06 12.90 23.53
C GLY A 162 -2.83 12.03 24.52
N GLU A 163 -4.00 12.52 24.96
CA GLU A 163 -4.94 11.89 25.89
C GLU A 163 -4.96 10.34 25.84
N PRO A 164 -5.05 9.64 27.00
CA PRO A 164 -5.13 8.18 27.06
C PRO A 164 -6.11 7.62 26.04
N TRP A 165 -5.72 6.55 25.36
CA TRP A 165 -6.51 5.85 24.33
C TRP A 165 -7.96 5.57 24.74
N ASP A 166 -8.20 5.44 26.04
CA ASP A 166 -9.50 5.27 26.68
C ASP A 166 -10.49 6.42 26.35
N MET A 167 -10.01 7.66 26.22
CA MET A 167 -10.85 8.83 25.92
C MET A 167 -11.23 8.96 24.44
N LEU A 168 -10.39 8.44 23.53
CA LEU A 168 -10.69 8.42 22.08
C LEU A 168 -11.71 7.34 21.74
N LEU A 169 -11.61 6.16 22.36
CA LEU A 169 -12.60 5.09 22.21
C LEU A 169 -13.98 5.50 22.75
N ALA A 170 -14.03 6.23 23.87
CA ALA A 170 -15.27 6.76 24.45
C ALA A 170 -15.97 7.83 23.58
N ARG A 171 -15.27 8.45 22.61
CA ARG A 171 -15.84 9.44 21.69
C ARG A 171 -16.24 8.85 20.33
N CYS A 172 -15.65 7.73 19.94
CA CYS A 172 -15.88 7.12 18.63
C CYS A 172 -16.97 6.05 18.63
N TRP A 173 -17.47 5.65 19.80
CA TRP A 173 -18.56 4.69 19.93
C TRP A 173 -19.66 5.26 20.85
N PRO A 174 -20.86 5.59 20.35
CA PRO A 174 -22.00 5.95 21.18
C PRO A 174 -22.58 4.75 21.95
#